data_AF-A0A2V6PK01-F1
#
_entry.id   AF-A0A2V6PK01-F1
#
_cell.length_a   1.000
_cell.length_b   1.000
_cell.length_c   1.000
_cell.angle_alpha   90.00
_cell.angle_beta   90.00
_cell.angle_gamma   90.00
#
_symmetry.space_group_name_H-M   'P 1'
#
loop_
_entity.id
_entity.type
_entity.pdbx_description
1 polymer ?
#
loop_
_entity_poly.entity_id
_entity_poly.type
_entity_poly.pdbx_seq_one_letter_code
_entity_poly.pdbx_strand_id
1 'polypeptide(L)'
;MPEPSTNSSASGGVIRGPSLLRLGRAVRLGVKSLWLHKLRSLLTALGIVFGVCSVIAMLAIGEGASYEAQEEIKNLGSQNIILRSVKPPEEQKVSDKGSQSYVLQYGLTYLDIKRIKSTIPGVTVVVPGRIMREYVWNISLHLDSEIMGTVPWYPEMRNHHVARGRFFSNTEMDDKANVCVL
;
A
#
# COMPACT_ATOMS: atom_id res chain seq x y z
N MET A 1 69.41 5.02 63.48
CA MET A 1 69.21 5.61 62.14
C MET A 1 70.24 5.04 61.18
N PRO A 2 69.95 4.83 59.88
CA PRO A 2 68.66 4.84 59.16
C PRO A 2 68.43 3.61 58.24
N GLU A 3 67.21 3.46 57.70
CA GLU A 3 66.92 2.69 56.47
C GLU A 3 67.29 3.50 55.20
N PRO A 4 67.24 2.92 53.98
CA PRO A 4 65.98 3.01 53.21
C PRO A 4 65.60 1.79 52.36
N SER A 5 64.31 1.81 52.02
CA SER A 5 63.54 1.06 51.04
C SER A 5 64.16 0.95 49.63
N THR A 6 63.80 -0.10 48.88
CA THR A 6 62.85 0.01 47.75
C THR A 6 62.66 -1.34 47.06
N ASN A 7 61.39 -1.55 46.74
CA ASN A 7 60.76 -2.72 46.18
C ASN A 7 60.85 -2.70 44.64
N SER A 8 60.58 -3.84 44.02
CA SER A 8 59.94 -3.96 42.69
C SER A 8 60.78 -3.84 41.42
N SER A 9 61.28 -4.98 40.95
CA SER A 9 61.28 -5.43 39.54
C SER A 9 61.91 -6.83 39.52
N ALA A 10 61.42 -7.87 38.86
CA ALA A 10 60.46 -7.96 37.79
C ALA A 10 59.76 -9.33 37.92
N SER A 11 58.43 -9.31 37.92
CA SER A 11 57.62 -10.52 37.75
C SER A 11 57.77 -11.00 36.31
N GLY A 12 58.61 -12.01 36.13
CA GLY A 12 58.79 -12.73 34.88
C GLY A 12 57.54 -13.56 34.54
N GLY A 13 57.04 -13.30 33.33
CA GLY A 13 56.17 -14.11 32.48
C GLY A 13 55.47 -15.34 33.08
N VAL A 14 54.13 -15.30 33.02
CA VAL A 14 53.32 -16.49 32.72
C VAL A 14 52.26 -16.09 31.69
N ILE A 15 52.64 -16.14 30.41
CA ILE A 15 51.70 -16.24 29.29
C ILE A 15 51.59 -17.73 28.94
N ARG A 16 50.33 -18.20 28.79
CA ARG A 16 49.82 -19.42 28.11
C ARG A 16 49.15 -20.48 29.00
N GLY A 17 47.82 -20.57 28.86
CA GLY A 17 46.96 -21.69 29.30
C GLY A 17 45.49 -21.48 28.92
N PRO A 18 44.67 -22.53 28.69
CA PRO A 18 43.61 -22.55 27.67
C PRO A 18 42.30 -21.88 28.11
N SER A 19 41.99 -20.70 27.57
CA SER A 19 40.73 -19.98 27.83
C SER A 19 39.51 -20.66 27.20
N LEU A 20 39.63 -21.15 25.95
CA LEU A 20 38.56 -21.86 25.23
C LEU A 20 38.12 -23.16 25.91
N LEU A 21 39.08 -23.95 26.40
CA LEU A 21 38.78 -25.23 27.07
C LEU A 21 38.18 -25.02 28.47
N ARG A 22 38.55 -23.91 29.14
CA ARG A 22 37.95 -23.47 30.41
C ARG A 22 36.53 -22.93 30.22
N LEU A 23 36.29 -22.12 29.20
CA LEU A 23 34.95 -21.63 28.85
C LEU A 23 34.01 -22.78 28.48
N GLY A 24 34.48 -23.74 27.66
CA GLY A 24 33.71 -24.94 27.33
C GLY A 24 33.39 -25.81 28.55
N ARG A 25 34.31 -25.96 29.51
CA ARG A 25 34.02 -26.64 30.79
C ARG A 25 33.03 -25.87 31.65
N ALA A 26 33.12 -24.54 31.71
CA ALA A 26 32.20 -23.70 32.47
C ALA A 26 30.76 -23.78 31.90
N VAL A 27 30.61 -23.72 30.58
CA VAL A 27 29.31 -23.91 29.89
C VAL A 27 28.79 -25.33 30.14
N ARG A 28 29.64 -26.36 30.01
CA ARG A 28 29.24 -27.76 30.27
C ARG A 28 28.79 -27.97 31.72
N LEU A 29 29.46 -27.35 32.69
CA LEU A 29 29.07 -27.38 34.11
C LEU A 29 27.75 -26.63 34.34
N GLY A 30 27.57 -25.47 33.71
CA GLY A 30 26.33 -24.69 33.78
C GLY A 30 25.12 -25.45 33.20
N VAL A 31 25.28 -26.08 32.03
CA VAL A 31 24.24 -26.92 31.41
C VAL A 31 23.90 -28.12 32.29
N LYS A 32 24.90 -28.77 32.90
CA LYS A 32 24.68 -29.89 33.83
C LYS A 32 23.92 -29.45 35.08
N SER A 33 24.19 -28.25 35.58
CA SER A 33 23.47 -27.63 36.71
C SER A 33 22.02 -27.28 36.37
N LEU A 34 21.76 -26.76 35.16
CA LEU A 34 20.39 -26.51 34.66
C LEU A 34 19.60 -27.83 34.54
N TRP A 35 20.27 -28.92 34.16
CA TRP A 35 19.66 -30.25 34.02
C TRP A 35 19.32 -30.93 35.36
N LEU A 36 19.95 -30.53 36.46
CA LEU A 36 19.59 -30.99 37.81
C LEU A 36 18.29 -30.35 38.32
N HIS A 37 18.00 -29.11 37.89
CA HIS A 37 16.77 -28.38 38.25
C HIS A 37 15.91 -28.08 37.02
N LYS A 38 15.46 -29.15 36.34
CA LYS A 38 14.71 -29.09 35.07
C LYS A 38 13.45 -28.22 35.15
N LEU A 39 12.64 -28.39 36.20
CA LEU A 39 11.38 -27.65 36.37
C LEU A 39 11.60 -26.14 36.51
N ARG A 40 12.56 -25.73 37.35
CA ARG A 40 12.86 -24.33 37.59
C ARG A 40 13.45 -23.67 36.35
N SER A 41 14.38 -24.33 35.67
CA SER A 41 15.03 -23.80 34.46
C SER A 41 14.09 -23.76 33.26
N LEU A 42 13.20 -24.74 33.12
CA LEU A 42 12.19 -24.76 32.06
C LEU A 42 11.21 -23.59 32.25
N LEU A 43 10.71 -23.39 33.47
CA LEU A 43 9.69 -22.36 33.74
C LEU A 43 10.24 -20.94 33.53
N THR A 44 11.50 -20.68 33.89
CA THR A 44 12.14 -19.38 33.63
C THR A 44 12.41 -19.14 32.15
N ALA A 45 12.91 -20.16 31.43
CA ALA A 45 13.12 -20.06 30.00
C ALA A 45 11.80 -19.85 29.24
N LEU A 46 10.75 -20.57 29.63
CA LEU A 46 9.42 -20.45 29.05
C LEU A 46 8.85 -19.03 29.25
N GLY A 47 9.03 -18.45 30.43
CA GLY A 47 8.61 -17.06 30.71
C GLY A 47 9.31 -16.05 29.82
N ILE A 48 10.62 -16.19 29.60
CA ILE A 48 11.38 -15.31 28.71
C ILE A 48 10.93 -15.47 27.25
N VAL A 49 10.72 -16.71 26.79
CA VAL A 49 10.25 -16.99 25.43
C VAL A 49 8.89 -16.36 25.19
N PHE A 50 7.89 -16.63 26.05
CA PHE A 50 6.57 -16.03 25.88
C PHE A 50 6.57 -14.50 26.02
N GLY A 51 7.42 -13.95 26.91
CA GLY A 51 7.55 -12.51 27.09
C GLY A 51 8.13 -11.81 25.85
N VAL A 52 9.18 -12.36 25.25
CA VAL A 52 9.77 -11.78 24.03
C VAL A 52 8.84 -12.01 22.83
N CYS A 53 8.23 -13.19 22.72
CA CYS A 53 7.29 -13.49 21.64
C CYS A 53 6.07 -12.57 21.64
N SER A 54 5.49 -12.27 22.80
CA SER A 54 4.31 -11.38 22.88
C SER A 54 4.63 -9.95 22.45
N VAL A 55 5.80 -9.43 22.85
CA VAL A 55 6.25 -8.09 22.44
C VAL A 55 6.52 -8.03 20.95
N ILE A 56 7.22 -9.02 20.38
CA ILE A 56 7.47 -9.08 18.93
C ILE A 56 6.16 -9.20 18.16
N ALA A 57 5.23 -10.06 18.60
CA ALA A 57 3.94 -10.23 17.95
C ALA A 57 3.12 -8.93 17.96
N MET A 58 3.06 -8.24 19.10
CA MET A 58 2.35 -6.96 19.21
C MET A 58 2.95 -5.90 18.28
N LEU A 59 4.28 -5.81 18.20
CA LEU A 59 4.95 -4.87 17.30
C LEU A 59 4.68 -5.21 15.83
N ALA A 60 4.77 -6.49 15.45
CA ALA A 60 4.49 -6.93 14.09
C ALA A 60 3.03 -6.61 13.68
N ILE A 61 2.07 -6.83 14.58
CA ILE A 61 0.66 -6.48 14.34
C ILE A 61 0.48 -4.96 14.25
N GLY A 62 1.09 -4.19 15.15
CA GLY A 62 0.97 -2.73 15.16
C GLY A 62 1.54 -2.06 13.91
N GLU A 63 2.74 -2.48 13.50
CA GLU A 63 3.38 -1.99 12.28
C GLU A 63 2.63 -2.46 11.03
N GLY A 64 2.17 -3.71 10.98
CA GLY A 64 1.38 -4.24 9.88
C GLY A 64 0.05 -3.49 9.69
N ALA A 65 -0.69 -3.27 10.78
CA ALA A 65 -1.93 -2.51 10.75
C ALA A 65 -1.71 -1.04 10.36
N SER A 66 -0.61 -0.43 10.83
CA SER A 66 -0.25 0.94 10.48
C SER A 66 0.11 1.05 8.99
N TYR A 67 0.84 0.07 8.45
CA TYR A 67 1.17 0.01 7.03
C TYR A 67 -0.09 -0.15 6.16
N GLU A 68 -0.99 -1.07 6.53
CA GLU A 68 -2.25 -1.30 5.82
C GLU A 68 -3.14 -0.05 5.84
N ALA A 69 -3.27 0.59 7.00
CA ALA A 69 -4.02 1.85 7.11
C ALA A 69 -3.39 2.97 6.28
N GLN A 70 -2.06 3.09 6.25
CA GLN A 70 -1.37 4.05 5.39
C GLN A 70 -1.57 3.74 3.90
N GLU A 71 -1.60 2.48 3.50
CA GLU A 71 -1.85 2.07 2.13
C GLU A 71 -3.30 2.38 1.72
N GLU A 72 -4.27 2.08 2.59
CA GLU A 72 -5.66 2.46 2.39
C GLU A 72 -5.82 4.00 2.31
N ILE A 73 -5.19 4.74 3.21
CA ILE A 73 -5.15 6.22 3.16
C ILE A 73 -4.45 6.71 1.90
N LYS A 74 -3.39 6.08 1.41
CA LYS A 74 -2.73 6.47 0.16
C LYS A 74 -3.63 6.20 -1.06
N ASN A 75 -4.40 5.11 -1.02
CA ASN A 75 -5.41 4.81 -2.01
C ASN A 75 -6.58 5.81 -1.97
N LEU A 76 -6.95 6.30 -0.78
CA LEU A 76 -8.00 7.30 -0.54
C LEU A 76 -7.55 8.76 -0.77
N GLY A 77 -6.30 9.09 -0.41
CA GLY A 77 -5.62 10.39 -0.52
C GLY A 77 -5.19 10.70 -1.94
N SER A 78 -6.05 10.29 -2.87
CA SER A 78 -5.78 9.99 -4.25
C SER A 78 -4.97 11.08 -4.95
N GLN A 79 -3.89 10.66 -5.61
CA GLN A 79 -3.34 11.40 -6.75
C GLN A 79 -4.37 11.54 -7.89
N ASN A 80 -5.56 10.95 -7.76
CA ASN A 80 -6.67 11.02 -8.69
C ASN A 80 -7.66 12.13 -8.29
N ILE A 81 -7.69 13.20 -9.08
CA ILE A 81 -8.70 14.25 -8.96
C ILE A 81 -9.87 13.89 -9.90
N ILE A 82 -11.02 13.57 -9.32
CA ILE A 82 -12.23 13.24 -10.08
C ILE A 82 -12.99 14.53 -10.38
N LEU A 83 -12.89 15.01 -11.63
CA LEU A 83 -13.70 16.12 -12.11
C LEU A 83 -15.06 15.59 -12.59
N ARG A 84 -16.14 16.04 -11.95
CA ARG A 84 -17.52 15.72 -12.36
C ARG A 84 -18.27 16.98 -12.69
N SER A 85 -18.85 17.02 -13.89
CA SER A 85 -19.81 18.05 -14.26
C SER A 85 -21.20 17.64 -13.75
N VAL A 86 -21.73 18.35 -12.75
CA VAL A 86 -23.12 18.26 -12.27
C VAL A 86 -24.11 19.06 -13.15
N LYS A 87 -24.96 18.38 -13.93
CA LYS A 87 -25.99 19.02 -14.77
C LYS A 87 -26.80 20.03 -13.93
N PRO A 88 -26.88 21.32 -14.33
CA PRO A 88 -27.69 22.28 -13.60
C PRO A 88 -29.17 21.85 -13.64
N PRO A 89 -29.91 22.04 -12.53
CA PRO A 89 -31.33 21.69 -12.47
C PRO A 89 -32.12 22.44 -13.55
N GLU A 90 -33.07 21.76 -14.16
CA GLU A 90 -33.84 22.29 -15.30
C GLU A 90 -34.77 23.46 -14.94
N GLU A 91 -34.86 23.82 -13.67
CA GLU A 91 -35.72 24.89 -13.14
C GLU A 91 -35.29 26.31 -13.55
N GLN A 92 -34.06 26.50 -14.04
CA GLN A 92 -33.62 27.79 -14.63
C GLN A 92 -34.01 27.95 -16.10
N LYS A 93 -34.81 27.04 -16.68
CA LYS A 93 -35.32 27.17 -18.06
C LYS A 93 -36.56 28.07 -18.20
N VAL A 94 -37.01 28.75 -17.15
CA VAL A 94 -38.23 29.57 -17.19
C VAL A 94 -37.93 31.01 -16.78
N SER A 95 -37.18 31.77 -17.60
CA SER A 95 -37.35 33.24 -17.54
C SER A 95 -36.96 34.06 -18.78
N ASP A 96 -36.44 33.49 -19.88
CA ASP A 96 -36.22 34.31 -21.09
C ASP A 96 -36.89 33.72 -22.33
N LYS A 97 -38.09 34.23 -22.59
CA LYS A 97 -38.82 34.06 -23.84
C LYS A 97 -38.07 34.80 -24.95
N GLY A 98 -37.26 34.06 -25.70
CA GLY A 98 -36.84 34.49 -27.04
C GLY A 98 -35.34 34.57 -27.18
N SER A 99 -34.69 33.44 -27.44
CA SER A 99 -33.48 33.34 -28.25
C SER A 99 -33.17 31.86 -28.49
N GLN A 100 -32.71 31.59 -29.71
CA GLN A 100 -32.56 30.28 -30.29
C GLN A 100 -31.67 29.34 -29.46
N SER A 101 -32.10 28.09 -29.35
CA SER A 101 -31.27 26.89 -29.20
C SER A 101 -29.91 27.09 -28.52
N TYR A 102 -29.90 27.53 -27.26
CA TYR A 102 -28.73 27.35 -26.42
C TYR A 102 -28.65 25.85 -26.12
N VAL A 103 -27.99 25.11 -27.01
CA VAL A 103 -27.45 23.79 -26.65
C VAL A 103 -26.63 24.07 -25.42
N LEU A 104 -27.13 23.65 -24.25
CA LEU A 104 -26.36 23.70 -23.02
C LEU A 104 -25.07 22.93 -23.32
N GLN A 105 -23.98 23.63 -23.64
CA GLN A 105 -22.63 23.07 -23.67
C GLN A 105 -22.29 22.78 -22.22
N TYR A 106 -22.88 21.69 -21.73
CA TYR A 106 -22.74 21.23 -20.39
C TYR A 106 -21.89 19.97 -20.42
N GLY A 107 -20.83 19.97 -19.64
CA GLY A 107 -19.93 18.84 -19.52
C GLY A 107 -18.48 19.21 -19.78
N LEU A 108 -17.60 18.29 -19.40
CA LEU A 108 -16.18 18.37 -19.70
C LEU A 108 -15.95 17.96 -21.15
N THR A 109 -15.28 18.81 -21.93
CA THR A 109 -14.94 18.50 -23.32
C THR A 109 -13.54 17.89 -23.42
N TYR A 110 -13.26 17.19 -24.52
CA TYR A 110 -11.91 16.72 -24.83
C TYR A 110 -10.89 17.86 -24.96
N LEU A 111 -11.34 19.08 -25.24
CA LEU A 111 -10.48 20.25 -25.32
C LEU A 111 -10.02 20.69 -23.92
N ASP A 112 -10.89 20.57 -22.91
CA ASP A 112 -10.56 20.86 -21.52
C ASP A 112 -9.51 19.89 -20.98
N ILE A 113 -9.57 18.62 -21.39
CA ILE A 113 -8.55 17.60 -21.06
C ILE A 113 -7.16 18.03 -21.57
N LYS A 114 -7.08 18.50 -22.83
CA LYS A 114 -5.82 18.98 -23.41
C LYS A 114 -5.29 20.21 -22.65
N ARG A 115 -6.17 21.14 -22.29
CA ARG A 115 -5.82 22.33 -21.50
C ARG A 115 -5.32 21.99 -20.10
N ILE A 116 -5.98 21.07 -19.41
CA ILE A 116 -5.58 20.61 -18.07
C ILE A 116 -4.17 20.00 -18.13
N LYS A 117 -3.91 19.16 -19.13
CA LYS A 117 -2.59 18.53 -19.34
C LYS A 117 -1.49 19.55 -19.66
N SER A 118 -1.79 20.63 -20.39
CA SER A 118 -0.79 21.65 -20.72
C SER A 118 -0.55 22.66 -19.59
N THR A 119 -1.56 22.95 -18.76
CA THR A 119 -1.50 24.01 -17.76
C THR A 119 -0.97 23.52 -16.42
N ILE A 120 -1.20 22.26 -16.06
CA ILE A 120 -0.83 21.71 -14.75
C ILE A 120 0.33 20.71 -14.92
N PRO A 121 1.57 21.07 -14.53
CA PRO A 121 2.75 20.23 -14.73
C PRO A 121 2.77 18.95 -13.85
N GLY A 122 1.87 18.83 -12.87
CA GLY A 122 1.74 17.66 -12.00
C GLY A 122 0.76 16.58 -12.50
N VAL A 123 0.11 16.78 -13.64
CA VAL A 123 -0.87 15.81 -14.17
C VAL A 123 -0.17 14.80 -15.09
N THR A 124 0.04 13.59 -14.57
CA THR A 124 0.66 12.50 -15.33
C THR A 124 -0.29 11.90 -16.37
N VAL A 125 -1.53 11.60 -15.96
CA VAL A 125 -2.53 10.93 -16.80
C VAL A 125 -3.91 11.52 -16.56
N VAL A 126 -4.70 11.63 -17.62
CA VAL A 126 -6.11 12.01 -17.57
C VAL A 126 -6.93 10.88 -18.17
N VAL A 127 -8.05 10.58 -17.53
CA VAL A 127 -9.00 9.56 -17.97
C VAL A 127 -10.36 10.21 -18.15
N PRO A 128 -10.82 10.45 -19.39
CA PRO A 128 -12.22 10.79 -19.62
C PRO A 128 -13.10 9.58 -19.32
N GLY A 129 -14.13 9.79 -18.51
CA GLY A 129 -15.14 8.79 -18.21
C GLY A 129 -16.53 9.37 -18.42
N ARG A 130 -17.41 8.62 -19.08
CA ARG A 130 -18.84 8.95 -19.17
C ARG A 130 -19.64 7.78 -18.62
N ILE A 131 -20.47 8.06 -17.64
CA ILE A 131 -21.37 7.09 -17.04
C ILE A 131 -22.77 7.31 -17.62
N MET A 132 -23.38 6.25 -18.12
CA MET A 132 -24.76 6.24 -18.64
C MET A 132 -25.48 5.03 -18.07
N ARG A 133 -26.73 5.20 -17.65
CA ARG A 133 -27.58 4.09 -17.22
C ARG A 133 -28.50 3.71 -18.36
N GLU A 134 -28.37 2.48 -18.82
CA GLU A 134 -29.20 1.94 -19.89
C GLU A 134 -29.59 0.49 -19.57
N TYR A 135 -30.69 0.05 -20.17
CA TYR A 135 -31.11 -1.34 -20.07
C TYR A 135 -30.22 -2.19 -20.97
N VAL A 136 -29.46 -3.10 -20.38
CA VAL A 136 -28.66 -4.09 -21.09
C VAL A 136 -29.46 -5.38 -21.17
N TRP A 137 -29.66 -5.88 -22.38
CA TRP A 137 -30.33 -7.15 -22.62
C TRP A 137 -29.36 -8.19 -23.17
N ASN A 138 -29.43 -9.41 -22.63
CA ASN A 138 -28.74 -10.58 -23.17
C ASN A 138 -29.75 -11.73 -23.24
N ILE A 139 -30.28 -11.97 -24.45
CA ILE A 139 -31.22 -13.04 -24.80
C ILE A 139 -32.49 -13.03 -23.93
N SER A 140 -32.43 -13.58 -22.72
CA SER A 140 -33.54 -13.69 -21.77
C SER A 140 -33.40 -12.76 -20.56
N LEU A 141 -32.21 -12.18 -20.35
CA LEU A 141 -31.88 -11.37 -19.19
C LEU A 141 -31.96 -9.89 -19.55
N HIS A 142 -32.76 -9.12 -18.80
CA HIS A 142 -32.81 -7.67 -18.89
C HIS A 142 -32.35 -7.10 -17.55
N LEU A 143 -31.29 -6.30 -17.57
CA LEU A 143 -30.74 -5.67 -16.38
C LEU A 143 -30.60 -4.19 -16.63
N ASP A 144 -31.04 -3.38 -15.67
CA ASP A 144 -30.59 -2.00 -15.58
C ASP A 144 -29.12 -2.02 -15.21
N SER A 145 -28.26 -1.51 -16.08
CA SER A 145 -26.81 -1.54 -15.90
C SER A 145 -26.22 -0.16 -16.16
N GLU A 146 -25.18 0.14 -15.38
CA GLU A 146 -24.41 1.36 -15.52
C GLU A 146 -23.27 1.13 -16.49
N ILE A 147 -23.40 1.68 -17.70
CA ILE A 147 -22.40 1.61 -18.76
C ILE A 147 -21.40 2.76 -18.55
N MET A 148 -20.13 2.41 -18.36
CA MET A 148 -19.03 3.38 -18.28
C MET A 148 -18.21 3.39 -19.57
N GLY A 149 -18.34 4.47 -20.34
CA GLY A 149 -17.42 4.76 -21.44
C GLY A 149 -16.09 5.27 -20.89
N THR A 150 -14.99 4.60 -21.21
CA THR A 150 -13.65 4.92 -20.72
C THR A 150 -12.60 4.74 -21.81
N VAL A 151 -11.32 4.93 -21.46
CA VAL A 151 -10.15 4.83 -22.34
C VAL A 151 -9.36 3.53 -22.10
N PRO A 152 -8.56 3.07 -23.07
CA PRO A 152 -7.80 1.81 -22.97
C PRO A 152 -6.87 1.69 -21.76
N TRP A 153 -6.28 2.80 -21.31
CA TRP A 153 -5.36 2.85 -20.16
C TRP A 153 -6.06 3.00 -18.80
N TYR A 154 -7.40 2.91 -18.76
CA TYR A 154 -8.16 2.93 -17.51
C TYR A 154 -7.75 1.86 -16.49
N PRO A 155 -7.53 0.58 -16.88
CA PRO A 155 -7.18 -0.48 -15.94
C PRO A 155 -5.86 -0.22 -15.21
N GLU A 156 -4.87 0.37 -15.90
CA GLU A 156 -3.56 0.71 -15.34
C GLU A 156 -3.66 1.75 -14.21
N MET A 157 -4.60 2.69 -14.33
CA MET A 157 -4.81 3.74 -13.33
C MET A 157 -5.58 3.26 -12.10
N ARG A 158 -6.52 2.33 -12.30
CA ARG A 158 -7.43 1.84 -11.25
C ARG A 158 -6.92 0.54 -10.61
N ASN A 159 -5.75 0.05 -11.03
CA ASN A 159 -5.16 -1.24 -10.67
C ASN A 159 -6.13 -2.43 -10.83
N HIS A 160 -7.10 -2.30 -11.73
CA HIS A 160 -8.06 -3.36 -12.02
C HIS A 160 -7.46 -4.28 -13.07
N HIS A 161 -7.29 -5.55 -12.72
CA HIS A 161 -6.82 -6.56 -13.63
C HIS A 161 -8.03 -7.21 -14.31
N VAL A 162 -7.98 -7.36 -15.64
CA VAL A 162 -9.03 -8.03 -16.39
C VAL A 162 -9.02 -9.52 -16.03
N ALA A 163 -10.14 -10.02 -15.48
CA ALA A 163 -10.22 -11.41 -15.01
C ALA A 163 -10.13 -12.43 -16.15
N ARG A 164 -10.72 -12.12 -17.32
CA ARG A 164 -10.67 -12.94 -18.53
C ARG A 164 -10.67 -12.08 -19.78
N GLY A 165 -9.89 -12.51 -20.77
CA GLY A 165 -9.81 -11.84 -22.07
C GLY A 165 -8.80 -10.69 -22.07
N ARG A 166 -9.13 -9.63 -22.79
CA ARG A 166 -8.30 -8.43 -22.92
C ARG A 166 -9.18 -7.19 -22.81
N PHE A 167 -8.57 -6.08 -22.36
CA PHE A 167 -9.19 -4.78 -22.50
C PHE A 167 -9.17 -4.32 -23.96
N PHE A 168 -9.95 -3.29 -24.29
CA PHE A 168 -9.96 -2.72 -25.64
C PHE A 168 -8.71 -1.88 -25.90
N SER A 169 -8.27 -1.87 -27.16
CA SER A 169 -7.04 -1.20 -27.62
C SER A 169 -7.29 0.22 -28.13
N ASN A 170 -6.23 1.03 -28.28
CA ASN A 170 -6.31 2.37 -28.87
C ASN A 170 -6.85 2.35 -30.30
N THR A 171 -6.49 1.34 -31.10
CA THR A 171 -7.01 1.18 -32.46
C THR A 171 -8.53 0.98 -32.47
N GLU A 172 -9.05 0.18 -31.54
CA GLU A 172 -10.50 -0.08 -31.41
C GLU A 172 -11.25 1.16 -30.93
N MET A 173 -10.62 2.00 -30.10
CA MET A 173 -11.14 3.30 -29.69
C MET A 173 -11.18 4.29 -30.88
N ASP A 174 -10.11 4.35 -31.67
CA ASP A 174 -9.99 5.25 -32.83
C ASP A 174 -10.96 4.85 -33.96
N ASP A 175 -11.08 3.54 -34.21
CA ASP A 175 -12.01 2.96 -35.20
C ASP A 175 -13.47 2.94 -34.73
N LYS A 176 -13.73 3.34 -33.47
CA LYS A 176 -15.06 3.29 -32.83
C LYS A 176 -15.69 1.90 -32.93
N ALA A 177 -14.89 0.86 -32.72
CA ALA A 177 -15.37 -0.51 -32.74
C ALA A 177 -16.36 -0.76 -31.58
N ASN A 178 -17.38 -1.57 -31.84
CA ASN A 178 -18.37 -1.96 -30.84
C ASN A 178 -17.80 -3.04 -29.91
N VAL A 179 -17.00 -2.62 -28.93
CA VAL A 179 -16.38 -3.51 -27.92
C VAL A 179 -16.82 -3.12 -26.52
N CYS A 180 -17.01 -4.11 -25.65
CA CYS A 180 -17.42 -3.93 -24.25
C CYS A 180 -16.66 -4.91 -23.36
N VAL A 181 -16.34 -4.47 -22.14
CA VAL A 181 -15.72 -5.29 -21.10
C VAL A 181 -16.76 -5.45 -19.98
N LEU A 182 -16.95 -6.69 -19.53
CA LEU A 182 -17.94 -7.10 -18.53
C LEU A 182 -17.27 -7.45 -17.20
#